data_AF-A0A389MTX9-F1
#
_entry.id   AF-A0A389MTX9-F1
#
_cell.length_a   1.000
_cell.length_b   1.000
_cell.length_c   1.000
_cell.angle_alpha   90.00
_cell.angle_beta   90.00
_cell.angle_gamma   90.00
#
_symmetry.space_group_name_H-M   'P 1'
#
loop_
_entity.id
_entity.type
_entity.pdbx_description
1 polymer ?
#
loop_
_entity_poly.entity_id
_entity_poly.type
_entity_poly.pdbx_seq_one_letter_code
_entity_poly.pdbx_strand_id
1 'polypeptide(L)'
;MDSFEVNKVLGAVFGTLLLALGSGFVAELIYHPKPAGKAGYELPEPEPAPAGGAAAAPKAEPIAVRLASASAEKGQGGTKACQACHSFEKGGPNKVGPDLYDVVERQKAGHGGFDYSAALKEKGGTWTYEDLDHFLESPKGFVKGTKMAFAGIGNPAERANVIAYLRSLSESPKPLPAAEKKAEDKPAEKAAETKPAETKPAETKPAASKGSEGKDSPAKPADPKAPDAVPAQPKPPEAVNTRNDPGPTQSPQAQPDPGKPAEAAPATPPAAPAQQPAPGAEKPSEQ
;
A
#
# COMPACT_ATOMS: atom_id res chain seq x y z
N MET A 1 -12.19 -28.87 -64.93
CA MET A 1 -10.75 -28.60 -64.77
C MET A 1 -10.01 -29.88 -65.08
N ASP A 2 -9.00 -29.81 -65.94
CA ASP A 2 -8.15 -30.97 -66.26
C ASP A 2 -7.39 -31.42 -65.02
N SER A 3 -7.24 -32.74 -64.85
CA SER A 3 -6.55 -33.34 -63.69
C SER A 3 -5.13 -32.79 -63.48
N PHE A 4 -4.50 -32.35 -64.57
CA PHE A 4 -3.19 -31.70 -64.54
C PHE A 4 -3.21 -30.34 -63.83
N GLU A 5 -4.21 -29.51 -64.13
CA GLU A 5 -4.40 -28.22 -63.46
C GLU A 5 -4.81 -28.38 -62.00
N VAL A 6 -5.65 -29.38 -61.69
CA VAL A 6 -6.02 -29.69 -60.29
C VAL A 6 -4.80 -30.15 -59.50
N ASN A 7 -3.95 -31.03 -60.03
CA ASN A 7 -2.73 -31.48 -59.36
C ASN A 7 -1.71 -30.34 -59.17
N LYS A 8 -1.64 -29.41 -60.14
CA LYS A 8 -0.79 -28.22 -60.04
C LYS A 8 -1.24 -27.25 -58.95
N VAL A 9 -2.55 -27.00 -58.88
CA VAL A 9 -3.15 -26.17 -57.82
C VAL A 9 -2.97 -26.83 -56.45
N LEU A 10 -3.22 -28.13 -56.35
CA LEU A 10 -3.08 -28.88 -55.11
C LEU A 10 -1.62 -28.90 -54.62
N GLY A 11 -0.67 -29.09 -55.53
CA GLY A 11 0.77 -29.01 -55.23
C GLY A 11 1.21 -27.62 -54.77
N ALA A 12 0.66 -26.54 -55.34
CA ALA A 12 0.95 -25.18 -54.89
C ALA A 12 0.39 -24.90 -53.49
N VAL A 13 -0.82 -25.38 -53.19
CA VAL A 13 -1.44 -25.24 -51.86
C VAL A 13 -0.67 -26.04 -50.81
N PHE A 14 -0.33 -27.30 -51.10
CA PHE A 14 0.45 -28.11 -50.17
C PHE A 14 1.89 -27.60 -50.00
N GLY A 15 2.53 -27.12 -51.08
CA GLY A 15 3.87 -26.58 -51.02
C GLY A 15 3.95 -25.29 -50.19
N THR A 16 2.99 -24.38 -50.35
CA THR A 16 2.90 -23.15 -49.54
C THR A 16 2.60 -23.46 -48.08
N LEU A 17 1.72 -24.44 -47.81
CA LEU A 17 1.42 -24.88 -46.45
C LEU A 17 2.66 -25.51 -45.79
N LEU A 18 3.41 -26.37 -46.49
CA LEU A 18 4.64 -26.97 -45.97
C LEU A 18 5.71 -25.91 -45.70
N LEU A 19 5.82 -24.89 -46.55
CA LEU A 19 6.74 -23.77 -46.33
C LEU A 19 6.37 -22.97 -45.08
N ALA A 20 5.06 -22.67 -44.90
CA ALA A 20 4.58 -21.95 -43.72
C ALA A 20 4.87 -22.73 -42.43
N LEU A 21 4.55 -24.03 -42.39
CA LEU A 21 4.80 -24.87 -41.21
C LEU A 21 6.29 -25.15 -40.99
N GLY A 22 7.05 -25.38 -42.07
CA GLY A 22 8.49 -25.67 -42.02
C GLY A 22 9.33 -24.49 -41.58
N SER A 23 8.92 -23.26 -41.88
CA SER A 23 9.62 -22.04 -41.43
C SER A 23 9.70 -21.93 -39.91
N GLY A 24 8.67 -22.40 -39.19
CA GLY A 24 8.67 -22.48 -37.73
C GLY A 24 9.66 -23.52 -37.19
N PHE A 25 9.80 -24.67 -37.84
CA PHE A 25 10.77 -25.69 -37.45
C PHE A 25 12.22 -25.26 -37.72
N VAL A 26 12.46 -24.57 -38.83
CA VAL A 26 13.77 -23.97 -39.12
C VAL A 26 14.09 -22.86 -38.11
N ALA A 27 13.10 -22.06 -37.71
CA ALA A 27 13.26 -21.09 -36.64
C ALA A 27 13.61 -21.77 -35.31
N GLU A 28 12.95 -22.87 -34.94
CA GLU A 28 13.26 -23.64 -33.71
C GLU A 28 14.63 -24.34 -33.76
N LEU A 29 15.09 -24.76 -34.94
CA LEU A 29 16.42 -25.34 -35.12
C LEU A 29 17.53 -24.29 -34.99
N ILE A 30 17.28 -23.05 -35.41
CA ILE A 30 18.25 -21.95 -35.35
C ILE A 30 18.20 -21.28 -33.97
N TYR A 31 17.00 -21.02 -33.47
CA TYR A 31 16.71 -20.52 -32.15
C TYR A 31 16.35 -21.71 -31.26
N HIS A 32 17.35 -22.33 -30.65
CA HIS A 32 17.11 -23.15 -29.48
C HIS A 32 16.95 -22.22 -28.28
N PRO A 33 15.73 -21.88 -27.81
CA PRO A 33 15.59 -21.21 -26.53
C PRO A 33 16.23 -22.14 -25.50
N LYS A 34 17.36 -21.74 -24.93
CA LYS A 34 17.94 -22.45 -23.79
C LYS A 34 16.81 -22.51 -22.76
N PRO A 35 16.31 -23.71 -22.39
CA PRO A 35 15.32 -23.79 -21.32
C PRO A 35 15.98 -23.11 -20.14
N ALA A 36 15.32 -22.08 -19.59
CA ALA A 36 15.76 -21.48 -18.35
C ALA A 36 15.87 -22.63 -17.36
N GLY A 37 17.10 -22.99 -17.01
CA GLY A 37 17.35 -23.97 -15.98
C GLY A 37 16.60 -23.51 -14.73
N LYS A 38 15.81 -24.41 -14.14
CA LYS A 38 15.09 -24.24 -12.87
C LYS A 38 14.71 -22.79 -12.59
N ALA A 39 13.61 -22.32 -13.19
CA ALA A 39 12.90 -21.16 -12.64
C ALA A 39 12.68 -21.41 -11.14
N GLY A 40 12.91 -20.35 -10.35
CA GLY A 40 13.29 -20.42 -8.94
C GLY A 40 12.43 -21.29 -8.03
N TYR A 41 13.05 -21.77 -6.95
CA TYR A 41 12.45 -22.39 -5.76
C TYR A 41 11.13 -23.13 -5.98
N GLU A 42 11.17 -24.46 -5.88
CA GLU A 42 9.98 -25.28 -5.64
C GLU A 42 9.30 -24.79 -4.35
N LEU A 43 8.37 -23.85 -4.50
CA LEU A 43 7.39 -23.57 -3.46
C LEU A 43 6.50 -24.82 -3.44
N PRO A 44 6.28 -25.45 -2.28
CA PRO A 44 5.37 -26.57 -2.16
C PRO A 44 4.05 -26.22 -2.83
N GLU A 45 3.68 -26.97 -3.87
CA GLU A 45 2.33 -26.91 -4.42
C GLU A 45 1.37 -27.22 -3.25
N PRO A 46 0.46 -26.30 -2.88
CA PRO A 46 -0.60 -26.65 -1.96
C PRO A 46 -1.48 -27.66 -2.69
N GLU A 47 -1.40 -28.92 -2.27
CA GLU A 47 -2.43 -29.92 -2.56
C GLU A 47 -3.82 -29.31 -2.29
N PRO A 48 -4.85 -29.67 -3.09
CA PRO A 48 -6.18 -29.10 -2.93
C PRO A 48 -6.76 -29.52 -1.57
N ALA A 49 -6.69 -28.61 -0.60
CA ALA A 49 -7.35 -28.79 0.68
C ALA A 49 -8.87 -28.64 0.51
N PRO A 50 -9.66 -29.46 1.22
CA PRO A 50 -11.11 -29.52 1.08
C PRO A 50 -11.75 -28.19 1.49
N ALA A 51 -12.91 -27.89 0.90
CA ALA A 51 -13.76 -26.80 1.31
C ALA A 51 -14.02 -26.83 2.83
N GLY A 52 -13.55 -25.82 3.55
CA GLY A 52 -13.90 -25.63 4.95
C GLY A 52 -12.82 -24.97 5.79
N GLY A 53 -12.99 -23.68 6.06
CA GLY A 53 -12.26 -22.94 7.09
C GLY A 53 -11.23 -21.97 6.55
N ALA A 54 -11.53 -20.67 6.63
CA ALA A 54 -10.57 -19.60 6.39
C ALA A 54 -9.40 -19.73 7.38
N ALA A 55 -8.30 -20.33 6.93
CA ALA A 55 -7.03 -20.31 7.63
C ALA A 55 -6.48 -18.88 7.54
N ALA A 56 -6.34 -18.23 8.69
CA ALA A 56 -5.73 -16.92 8.80
C ALA A 56 -4.28 -16.97 8.29
N ALA A 57 -3.96 -16.11 7.32
CA ALA A 57 -2.60 -15.85 6.88
C ALA A 57 -1.68 -15.52 8.07
N PRO A 58 -0.38 -15.85 8.01
CA PRO A 58 0.56 -15.52 9.07
C PRO A 58 0.48 -14.01 9.34
N LYS A 59 0.00 -13.65 10.53
CA LYS A 59 -0.15 -12.25 10.93
C LYS A 59 1.25 -11.64 10.98
N ALA A 60 1.50 -10.67 10.09
CA ALA A 60 2.66 -9.81 10.20
C ALA A 60 2.69 -9.19 11.60
N GLU A 61 3.90 -8.94 12.13
CA GLU A 61 4.07 -8.29 13.43
C GLU A 61 3.23 -6.99 13.51
N PRO A 62 2.74 -6.61 14.71
CA PRO A 62 1.97 -5.39 14.88
C PRO A 62 2.70 -4.17 14.34
N ILE A 63 1.97 -3.24 13.73
CA ILE A 63 2.57 -2.03 13.13
C ILE A 63 3.37 -1.21 14.15
N ALA A 64 2.95 -1.21 15.41
CA ALA A 64 3.67 -0.54 16.49
C ALA A 64 5.10 -1.07 16.69
N VAL A 65 5.31 -2.38 16.54
CA VAL A 65 6.64 -3.00 16.63
C VAL A 65 7.48 -2.64 15.41
N ARG A 66 6.90 -2.76 14.21
CA ARG A 66 7.59 -2.47 12.95
C ARG A 66 8.02 -0.99 12.86
N LEU A 67 7.17 -0.07 13.31
CA LEU A 67 7.46 1.38 13.32
C LEU A 67 8.67 1.75 14.18
N ALA A 68 8.99 0.99 15.23
CA ALA A 68 10.16 1.25 16.06
C ALA A 68 11.49 1.09 15.29
N SER A 69 11.49 0.32 14.20
CA SER A 69 12.66 0.07 13.34
C SER A 69 12.54 0.68 11.93
N ALA A 70 11.46 1.43 11.68
CA ALA A 70 11.19 2.01 10.37
C ALA A 70 12.07 3.26 10.08
N SER A 71 12.42 3.47 8.82
CA SER A 71 13.15 4.65 8.34
C SER A 71 12.26 5.50 7.44
N ALA A 72 12.16 6.79 7.78
CA ALA A 72 11.43 7.78 6.97
C ALA A 72 12.11 8.00 5.61
N GLU A 73 13.44 7.94 5.53
CA GLU A 73 14.19 8.08 4.27
C GLU A 73 13.89 6.92 3.31
N LYS A 74 13.88 5.68 3.83
CA LYS A 74 13.46 4.51 3.04
C LYS A 74 11.98 4.62 2.65
N GLY A 75 11.16 5.14 3.55
CA GLY A 75 9.74 5.40 3.33
C GLY A 75 9.49 6.37 2.17
N GLN A 76 10.23 7.48 2.15
CA GLN A 76 10.19 8.46 1.07
C GLN A 76 10.47 7.79 -0.28
N GLY A 77 11.50 6.93 -0.34
CA GLY A 77 11.81 6.13 -1.53
C GLY A 77 10.68 5.20 -1.96
N GLY A 78 9.93 4.62 -1.00
CA GLY A 78 8.75 3.79 -1.23
C GLY A 78 7.51 4.54 -1.69
N THR A 79 7.46 5.87 -1.53
CA THR A 79 6.31 6.69 -1.97
C THR A 79 6.33 7.10 -3.44
N LYS A 80 7.31 6.66 -4.24
CA LYS A 80 7.41 7.01 -5.67
C LYS A 80 6.12 6.71 -6.45
N ALA A 81 5.48 5.57 -6.19
CA ALA A 81 4.20 5.21 -6.82
C ALA A 81 3.04 6.14 -6.42
N CYS A 82 3.11 6.76 -5.24
CA CYS A 82 2.08 7.64 -4.72
C CYS A 82 2.16 9.05 -5.31
N GLN A 83 3.34 9.51 -5.73
CA GLN A 83 3.58 10.88 -6.24
C GLN A 83 2.80 11.23 -7.51
N ALA A 84 2.44 10.22 -8.32
CA ALA A 84 1.60 10.41 -9.49
C ALA A 84 0.20 10.92 -9.14
N CYS A 85 -0.33 10.48 -7.99
CA CYS A 85 -1.71 10.75 -7.59
C CYS A 85 -1.82 11.70 -6.40
N HIS A 86 -0.76 11.91 -5.63
CA HIS A 86 -0.81 12.67 -4.39
C HIS A 86 0.26 13.77 -4.34
N SER A 87 -0.03 14.80 -3.53
CA SER A 87 0.94 15.76 -3.02
C SER A 87 1.39 15.32 -1.62
N PHE A 88 2.59 15.76 -1.23
CA PHE A 88 3.18 15.57 0.10
C PHE A 88 3.53 16.91 0.78
N GLU A 89 3.29 18.02 0.09
CA GLU A 89 3.61 19.36 0.55
C GLU A 89 2.46 19.93 1.38
N LYS A 90 2.79 20.72 2.42
CA LYS A 90 1.79 21.38 3.25
C LYS A 90 0.90 22.30 2.41
N GLY A 91 -0.38 21.95 2.29
CA GLY A 91 -1.34 22.71 1.48
C GLY A 91 -1.13 22.55 -0.03
N GLY A 92 -0.45 21.48 -0.46
CA GLY A 92 -0.26 21.19 -1.87
C GLY A 92 -1.58 20.84 -2.59
N PRO A 93 -1.55 20.76 -3.93
CA PRO A 93 -2.76 20.57 -4.73
C PRO A 93 -3.34 19.16 -4.57
N ASN A 94 -4.67 19.09 -4.59
CA ASN A 94 -5.39 17.85 -4.87
C ASN A 94 -5.15 17.45 -6.33
N LYS A 95 -4.63 16.23 -6.55
CA LYS A 95 -4.42 15.66 -7.89
C LYS A 95 -5.53 14.63 -8.15
N VAL A 96 -5.15 13.43 -8.62
CA VAL A 96 -6.06 12.27 -8.72
C VAL A 96 -6.53 11.83 -7.32
N GLY A 97 -5.67 11.99 -6.31
CA GLY A 97 -5.97 11.83 -4.90
C GLY A 97 -5.72 13.13 -4.12
N PRO A 98 -6.18 13.19 -2.85
CA PRO A 98 -5.99 14.35 -2.00
C PRO A 98 -4.53 14.52 -1.57
N ASP A 99 -4.17 15.71 -1.09
CA ASP A 99 -2.87 15.91 -0.42
C ASP A 99 -2.71 15.02 0.83
N LEU A 100 -1.50 14.49 1.03
CA LEU A 100 -1.16 13.56 2.11
C LEU A 100 -0.38 14.20 3.27
N TYR A 101 -0.17 15.52 3.25
CA TYR A 101 0.39 16.22 4.40
C TYR A 101 -0.55 16.09 5.61
N ASP A 102 0.03 15.82 6.79
CA ASP A 102 -0.65 15.58 8.06
C ASP A 102 -1.77 14.53 7.95
N VAL A 103 -1.55 13.44 7.21
CA VAL A 103 -2.57 12.39 7.02
C VAL A 103 -2.73 11.47 8.24
N VAL A 104 -1.68 11.29 9.05
CA VAL A 104 -1.70 10.40 10.21
C VAL A 104 -2.61 10.99 11.29
N GLU A 105 -3.57 10.18 11.77
CA GLU A 105 -4.68 10.57 12.67
C GLU A 105 -5.67 11.58 12.08
N ARG A 106 -5.56 11.95 10.80
CA ARG A 106 -6.55 12.81 10.13
C ARG A 106 -7.85 12.04 9.92
N GLN A 107 -8.98 12.74 9.98
CA GLN A 107 -10.28 12.15 9.64
C GLN A 107 -10.26 11.58 8.21
N LYS A 108 -10.70 10.33 8.05
CA LYS A 108 -10.87 9.70 6.74
C LYS A 108 -11.87 10.52 5.93
N ALA A 109 -11.59 10.70 4.65
CA ALA A 109 -12.39 11.53 3.76
C ALA A 109 -12.62 13.00 4.24
N GLY A 110 -11.72 13.53 5.07
CA GLY A 110 -11.86 14.86 5.69
C GLY A 110 -11.08 16.00 5.03
N HIS A 111 -10.24 15.74 4.00
CA HIS A 111 -9.50 16.83 3.34
C HIS A 111 -10.44 17.67 2.47
N GLY A 112 -10.38 18.98 2.64
CA GLY A 112 -11.22 19.92 1.90
C GLY A 112 -10.94 19.90 0.39
N GLY A 113 -11.97 20.16 -0.41
CA GLY A 113 -11.82 20.34 -1.86
C GLY A 113 -11.50 19.05 -2.65
N PHE A 114 -11.68 17.86 -2.07
CA PHE A 114 -11.53 16.59 -2.78
C PHE A 114 -12.82 15.75 -2.74
N ASP A 115 -13.24 15.19 -3.88
CA ASP A 115 -14.42 14.32 -3.93
C ASP A 115 -14.09 12.84 -3.70
N TYR A 116 -14.18 12.43 -2.43
CA TYR A 116 -13.99 11.05 -2.01
C TYR A 116 -15.05 10.08 -2.55
N SER A 117 -14.76 8.77 -2.52
CA SER A 117 -15.77 7.74 -2.80
C SER A 117 -16.81 7.69 -1.69
N ALA A 118 -18.04 7.27 -2.02
CA ALA A 118 -19.08 7.03 -1.02
C ALA A 118 -18.60 6.03 0.05
N ALA A 119 -17.97 4.94 -0.39
CA ALA A 119 -17.43 3.91 0.51
C ALA A 119 -16.41 4.45 1.53
N LEU A 120 -15.53 5.40 1.15
CA LEU A 120 -14.56 5.95 2.09
C LEU A 120 -15.20 6.96 3.06
N LYS A 121 -16.19 7.73 2.58
CA LYS A 121 -17.00 8.62 3.42
C LYS A 121 -17.79 7.80 4.48
N GLU A 122 -18.39 6.69 4.06
CA GLU A 122 -19.15 5.77 4.94
C GLU A 122 -18.27 5.05 5.98
N LYS A 123 -17.03 4.68 5.61
CA LYS A 123 -16.09 4.01 6.53
C LYS A 123 -15.81 4.85 7.77
N GLY A 124 -15.71 6.17 7.62
CA GLY A 124 -15.50 7.12 8.71
C GLY A 124 -14.25 6.88 9.57
N GLY A 125 -14.20 7.59 10.71
CA GLY A 125 -13.09 7.51 11.67
C GLY A 125 -11.82 8.25 11.24
N THR A 126 -10.71 8.00 11.93
CA THR A 126 -9.40 8.61 11.68
C THR A 126 -8.44 7.63 11.00
N TRP A 127 -7.42 8.14 10.33
CA TRP A 127 -6.33 7.34 9.77
C TRP A 127 -5.31 6.97 10.87
N THR A 128 -5.64 5.98 11.69
CA THR A 128 -4.69 5.44 12.66
C THR A 128 -3.53 4.73 11.96
N TYR A 129 -2.46 4.44 12.69
CA TYR A 129 -1.32 3.68 12.15
C TYR A 129 -1.74 2.29 11.62
N GLU A 130 -2.64 1.62 12.32
CA GLU A 130 -3.20 0.32 11.94
C GLU A 130 -4.08 0.44 10.69
N ASP A 131 -4.95 1.44 10.64
CA ASP A 131 -5.82 1.67 9.48
C ASP A 131 -5.01 2.02 8.23
N LEU A 132 -3.92 2.79 8.38
CA LEU A 132 -2.99 3.08 7.30
C LEU A 132 -2.23 1.83 6.85
N ASP A 133 -1.77 0.98 7.76
CA ASP A 133 -1.09 -0.27 7.41
C ASP A 133 -2.01 -1.22 6.62
N HIS A 134 -3.24 -1.39 7.06
CA HIS A 134 -4.23 -2.23 6.36
C HIS A 134 -4.67 -1.62 5.02
N PHE A 135 -4.85 -0.31 4.96
CA PHE A 135 -5.23 0.35 3.71
C PHE A 135 -4.09 0.32 2.69
N LEU A 136 -2.85 0.51 3.11
CA LEU A 136 -1.68 0.42 2.22
C LEU A 136 -1.39 -1.01 1.79
N GLU A 137 -1.72 -2.02 2.60
CA GLU A 137 -1.63 -3.43 2.22
C GLU A 137 -2.59 -3.76 1.07
N SER A 138 -3.84 -3.32 1.16
CA SER A 138 -4.82 -3.47 0.09
C SER A 138 -5.93 -2.42 0.18
N PRO A 139 -5.87 -1.35 -0.62
CA PRO A 139 -6.89 -0.29 -0.56
C PRO A 139 -8.30 -0.80 -0.83
N LYS A 140 -8.46 -1.64 -1.86
CA LYS A 140 -9.73 -2.26 -2.23
C LYS A 140 -10.18 -3.34 -1.25
N GLY A 141 -9.22 -4.01 -0.58
CA GLY A 141 -9.51 -4.97 0.50
C GLY A 141 -10.03 -4.28 1.76
N PHE A 142 -9.43 -3.15 2.14
CA PHE A 142 -9.80 -2.40 3.34
C PHE A 142 -11.07 -1.56 3.16
N VAL A 143 -11.23 -0.88 2.01
CA VAL A 143 -12.43 -0.12 1.63
C VAL A 143 -12.94 -0.60 0.28
N LYS A 144 -13.89 -1.53 0.29
CA LYS A 144 -14.57 -1.99 -0.93
C LYS A 144 -15.29 -0.81 -1.60
N GLY A 145 -15.00 -0.55 -2.87
CA GLY A 145 -15.55 0.60 -3.59
C GLY A 145 -14.77 1.91 -3.41
N THR A 146 -13.55 1.86 -2.86
CA THR A 146 -12.63 3.01 -2.92
C THR A 146 -12.29 3.38 -4.37
N LYS A 147 -12.24 4.68 -4.66
CA LYS A 147 -11.78 5.22 -5.95
C LYS A 147 -10.26 5.07 -6.16
N MET A 148 -9.50 4.76 -5.10
CA MET A 148 -8.04 4.59 -5.17
C MET A 148 -7.68 3.27 -5.88
N ALA A 149 -7.20 3.39 -7.13
CA ALA A 149 -6.71 2.26 -7.92
C ALA A 149 -5.22 2.02 -7.65
N PHE A 150 -4.90 1.41 -6.51
CA PHE A 150 -3.56 1.00 -6.15
C PHE A 150 -3.55 -0.46 -5.72
N ALA A 151 -2.52 -1.22 -6.12
CA ALA A 151 -2.42 -2.65 -5.86
C ALA A 151 -2.18 -2.97 -4.37
N GLY A 152 -1.54 -2.04 -3.65
CA GLY A 152 -1.10 -2.24 -2.28
C GLY A 152 0.40 -2.52 -2.19
N ILE A 153 0.93 -2.47 -0.96
CA ILE A 153 2.32 -2.77 -0.62
C ILE A 153 2.30 -4.06 0.20
N GLY A 154 2.65 -5.18 -0.43
CA GLY A 154 2.62 -6.50 0.23
C GLY A 154 3.67 -6.65 1.33
N ASN A 155 4.79 -5.94 1.24
CA ASN A 155 5.88 -6.03 2.21
C ASN A 155 5.56 -5.22 3.49
N PRO A 156 5.42 -5.86 4.67
CA PRO A 156 5.04 -5.17 5.90
C PRO A 156 6.12 -4.20 6.43
N ALA A 157 7.40 -4.45 6.15
CA ALA A 157 8.48 -3.54 6.53
C ALA A 157 8.50 -2.29 5.65
N GLU A 158 8.22 -2.45 4.35
CA GLU A 158 8.08 -1.33 3.41
C GLU A 158 6.89 -0.44 3.79
N ARG A 159 5.74 -1.03 4.15
CA ARG A 159 4.58 -0.28 4.67
C ARG A 159 4.94 0.54 5.91
N ALA A 160 5.64 -0.05 6.87
CA ALA A 160 6.05 0.66 8.08
C ALA A 160 6.98 1.85 7.76
N ASN A 161 7.91 1.69 6.82
CA ASN A 161 8.76 2.78 6.34
C ASN A 161 7.93 3.91 5.71
N VAL A 162 6.98 3.57 4.82
CA VAL A 162 6.09 4.55 4.19
C VAL A 162 5.27 5.30 5.23
N ILE A 163 4.70 4.60 6.22
CA ILE A 163 3.94 5.21 7.31
C ILE A 163 4.83 6.13 8.17
N ALA A 164 6.08 5.74 8.45
CA ALA A 164 7.04 6.58 9.15
C ALA A 164 7.35 7.87 8.37
N TYR A 165 7.45 7.79 7.05
CA TYR A 165 7.59 8.97 6.19
C TYR A 165 6.32 9.84 6.22
N LEU A 166 5.13 9.26 6.04
CA LEU A 166 3.86 10.02 6.12
C LEU A 166 3.70 10.73 7.47
N ARG A 167 4.13 10.10 8.57
CA ARG A 167 4.17 10.70 9.90
C ARG A 167 5.11 11.91 9.97
N SER A 168 6.26 11.87 9.29
CA SER A 168 7.21 13.00 9.22
C SER A 168 6.69 14.20 8.44
N LEU A 169 5.69 14.01 7.58
CA LEU A 169 5.04 15.07 6.81
C LEU A 169 3.98 15.81 7.63
N SER A 170 4.39 16.33 8.78
CA SER A 170 3.53 17.10 9.68
C SER A 170 4.40 18.05 10.51
N GLU A 171 3.88 19.24 10.80
CA GLU A 171 4.48 20.18 11.76
C GLU A 171 4.43 19.65 13.20
N SER A 172 3.54 18.69 13.48
CA SER A 172 3.42 18.05 14.78
C SER A 172 3.22 16.55 14.59
N PRO A 173 4.30 15.82 14.22
CA PRO A 173 4.25 14.38 13.99
C PRO A 173 3.62 13.66 15.17
N LYS A 174 2.55 12.89 14.91
CA LYS A 174 1.82 12.17 15.96
C LYS A 174 2.76 11.22 16.71
N PRO A 175 2.58 10.98 18.02
CA PRO A 175 3.41 10.04 18.75
C PRO A 175 3.28 8.64 18.13
N LEU A 176 4.36 7.85 18.19
CA LEU A 176 4.30 6.45 17.79
C LEU A 176 3.42 5.69 18.79
N PRO A 177 2.63 4.70 18.32
CA PRO A 177 1.83 3.89 19.22
C PRO A 177 2.77 3.10 20.14
N ALA A 178 2.50 3.11 21.45
CA ALA A 178 3.23 2.26 22.38
C ALA A 178 2.95 0.80 22.01
N ALA A 179 4.00 0.00 21.84
CA ALA A 179 3.90 -1.37 21.32
C ALA A 179 3.02 -2.30 22.18
N GLU A 180 2.67 -1.93 23.40
CA GLU A 180 1.80 -2.72 24.28
C GLU A 180 0.99 -1.78 25.18
N LYS A 181 -0.29 -1.56 24.85
CA LYS A 181 -1.39 -1.24 25.80
C LYS A 181 -2.75 -1.17 25.09
N LYS A 182 -3.16 -2.27 24.42
CA LYS A 182 -4.57 -2.73 24.34
C LYS A 182 -4.70 -4.11 23.67
N ALA A 183 -4.06 -5.11 24.26
CA ALA A 183 -4.43 -6.50 24.07
C ALA A 183 -4.50 -7.12 25.47
N GLU A 184 -5.68 -6.99 26.07
CA GLU A 184 -6.18 -7.50 27.37
C GLU A 184 -7.18 -6.44 27.88
N ASP A 185 -8.40 -6.70 28.31
CA ASP A 185 -9.30 -7.81 28.11
C ASP A 185 -10.69 -7.30 28.56
N LYS A 186 -11.76 -7.78 27.96
CA LYS A 186 -12.93 -8.15 28.75
C LYS A 186 -13.56 -9.37 28.09
N PRO A 187 -13.26 -10.57 28.61
CA PRO A 187 -13.99 -11.77 28.30
C PRO A 187 -15.41 -11.64 28.85
N ALA A 188 -16.32 -12.31 28.14
CA ALA A 188 -17.64 -12.62 28.61
C ALA A 188 -17.58 -13.31 29.97
N GLU A 189 -18.26 -12.74 30.96
CA GLU A 189 -18.68 -13.47 32.16
C GLU A 189 -20.18 -13.76 32.07
N LYS A 190 -20.48 -15.00 32.43
CA LYS A 190 -21.64 -15.83 32.12
C LYS A 190 -22.71 -15.64 33.20
N ALA A 191 -23.94 -15.30 32.80
CA ALA A 191 -25.12 -15.61 33.61
C ALA A 191 -25.60 -17.01 33.22
N ALA A 192 -25.49 -17.95 34.16
CA ALA A 192 -26.04 -19.29 34.07
C ALA A 192 -27.42 -19.32 34.74
N GLU A 193 -28.39 -20.00 34.12
CA GLU A 193 -29.54 -20.56 34.83
C GLU A 193 -29.83 -21.99 34.32
N THR A 194 -30.18 -22.84 35.29
CA THR A 194 -30.29 -24.31 35.40
C THR A 194 -31.28 -24.98 34.43
N LYS A 195 -31.22 -26.28 34.06
CA LYS A 195 -31.41 -27.55 34.85
C LYS A 195 -31.28 -28.78 33.86
N PRO A 196 -31.39 -30.09 34.26
CA PRO A 196 -30.33 -31.09 34.07
C PRO A 196 -30.78 -32.48 33.50
N ALA A 197 -29.84 -33.45 33.52
CA ALA A 197 -29.98 -34.93 33.47
C ALA A 197 -30.23 -35.53 32.06
N GLU A 198 -29.65 -36.68 31.64
CA GLU A 198 -29.29 -37.88 32.39
C GLU A 198 -28.39 -38.85 31.53
N THR A 199 -27.44 -39.58 32.19
CA THR A 199 -26.93 -40.97 31.95
C THR A 199 -26.42 -41.44 30.58
N LYS A 200 -25.44 -42.35 30.38
CA LYS A 200 -24.37 -43.14 31.09
C LYS A 200 -23.66 -43.95 29.93
N PRO A 201 -22.67 -44.85 30.12
CA PRO A 201 -21.40 -44.86 29.37
C PRO A 201 -21.15 -46.19 28.61
N ALA A 202 -20.00 -46.35 27.94
CA ALA A 202 -19.29 -47.63 27.86
C ALA A 202 -17.88 -47.46 27.28
N GLU A 203 -16.91 -48.05 27.99
CA GLU A 203 -15.53 -48.32 27.61
C GLU A 203 -15.41 -49.34 26.46
N THR A 204 -14.33 -49.30 25.67
CA THR A 204 -13.29 -50.37 25.62
C THR A 204 -12.23 -50.13 24.54
N LYS A 205 -10.97 -50.27 24.96
CA LYS A 205 -9.70 -50.51 24.21
C LYS A 205 -9.54 -52.06 24.05
N PRO A 206 -8.48 -52.71 23.46
CA PRO A 206 -7.39 -52.39 22.49
C PRO A 206 -7.27 -53.41 21.31
N ALA A 207 -6.29 -53.23 20.40
CA ALA A 207 -5.18 -54.16 20.07
C ALA A 207 -4.64 -53.86 18.64
N ALA A 208 -3.34 -53.54 18.47
CA ALA A 208 -2.23 -54.43 18.04
C ALA A 208 -2.36 -54.87 16.55
N SER A 209 -1.35 -55.00 15.70
CA SER A 209 0.11 -55.03 15.84
C SER A 209 0.75 -55.07 14.42
N LYS A 210 2.03 -54.65 14.34
CA LYS A 210 3.14 -55.23 13.56
C LYS A 210 3.24 -55.13 12.03
N GLY A 211 4.48 -54.80 11.63
CA GLY A 211 5.26 -55.45 10.56
C GLY A 211 5.54 -54.53 9.36
N SER A 212 6.71 -54.48 8.74
CA SER A 212 8.00 -55.16 8.93
C SER A 212 9.01 -54.48 7.99
N GLU A 213 10.29 -54.59 8.35
CA GLU A 213 11.51 -54.15 7.67
C GLU A 213 11.71 -54.57 6.20
N GLY A 214 12.66 -53.88 5.52
CA GLY A 214 13.52 -54.42 4.45
C GLY A 214 13.87 -53.38 3.38
N LYS A 215 15.04 -52.72 3.44
CA LYS A 215 16.25 -52.96 2.61
C LYS A 215 16.00 -52.83 1.10
N ASP A 216 16.72 -52.02 0.33
CA ASP A 216 18.18 -52.08 0.14
C ASP A 216 18.72 -50.78 -0.52
N SER A 217 20.01 -50.54 -0.37
CA SER A 217 20.81 -49.48 -1.02
C SER A 217 21.34 -50.04 -2.38
N PRO A 218 22.31 -49.47 -3.15
CA PRO A 218 23.19 -48.31 -2.93
C PRO A 218 23.47 -47.42 -4.17
N ALA A 219 24.38 -46.46 -3.95
CA ALA A 219 25.49 -46.05 -4.84
C ALA A 219 25.36 -44.76 -5.70
N LYS A 220 25.98 -43.71 -5.14
CA LYS A 220 26.71 -42.56 -5.73
C LYS A 220 27.80 -43.04 -6.73
N PRO A 221 28.13 -42.32 -7.84
CA PRO A 221 29.07 -41.17 -7.89
C PRO A 221 28.70 -40.13 -8.98
N ALA A 222 29.27 -38.95 -9.16
CA ALA A 222 30.21 -38.04 -8.50
C ALA A 222 30.11 -36.71 -9.29
N ASP A 223 30.40 -35.57 -8.64
CA ASP A 223 30.59 -34.27 -9.28
C ASP A 223 31.72 -34.28 -10.33
N PRO A 224 31.71 -33.32 -11.28
CA PRO A 224 32.56 -32.14 -11.07
C PRO A 224 32.00 -30.80 -11.60
N LYS A 225 32.11 -29.77 -10.75
CA LYS A 225 32.84 -28.50 -10.96
C LYS A 225 32.46 -27.55 -12.13
N ALA A 226 31.95 -26.37 -11.70
CA ALA A 226 32.19 -24.98 -12.17
C ALA A 226 31.76 -24.61 -13.62
N PRO A 227 31.33 -23.36 -13.89
CA PRO A 227 32.30 -22.26 -13.98
C PRO A 227 31.84 -20.86 -13.53
N ASP A 228 32.90 -20.09 -13.33
CA ASP A 228 33.12 -18.66 -13.17
C ASP A 228 32.17 -17.64 -13.83
N ALA A 229 31.92 -16.60 -13.03
CA ALA A 229 31.98 -15.17 -13.31
C ALA A 229 31.93 -14.69 -14.78
N VAL A 230 30.88 -13.91 -15.07
CA VAL A 230 30.78 -13.02 -16.26
C VAL A 230 31.00 -11.56 -15.80
N PRO A 231 31.79 -10.76 -16.55
CA PRO A 231 32.28 -9.45 -16.11
C PRO A 231 31.30 -8.29 -16.28
N ALA A 232 31.62 -7.22 -15.57
CA ALA A 232 30.94 -5.94 -15.45
C ALA A 232 30.68 -5.23 -16.79
N GLN A 233 29.51 -4.60 -16.90
CA GLN A 233 29.18 -3.63 -17.93
C GLN A 233 29.59 -2.20 -17.52
N PRO A 234 30.05 -1.35 -18.46
CA PRO A 234 30.54 0.00 -18.19
C PRO A 234 29.43 1.04 -18.00
N LYS A 235 29.76 2.07 -17.21
CA LYS A 235 28.95 3.25 -16.83
C LYS A 235 28.40 4.05 -18.03
N PRO A 236 27.21 4.68 -17.89
CA PRO A 236 26.78 5.75 -18.79
C PRO A 236 27.45 7.09 -18.43
N PRO A 237 27.80 7.95 -19.40
CA PRO A 237 28.39 9.26 -19.13
C PRO A 237 27.35 10.31 -18.72
N GLU A 238 27.83 11.24 -17.87
CA GLU A 238 27.12 12.37 -17.29
C GLU A 238 26.78 13.49 -18.28
N ALA A 239 25.68 14.18 -17.94
CA ALA A 239 25.26 15.55 -18.21
C ALA A 239 26.01 16.42 -19.24
N VAL A 240 25.25 16.87 -20.25
CA VAL A 240 25.42 18.20 -20.86
C VAL A 240 24.21 19.05 -20.48
N ASN A 241 24.45 20.05 -19.62
CA ASN A 241 23.52 21.14 -19.36
C ASN A 241 23.69 22.19 -20.48
N THR A 242 22.74 22.27 -21.40
CA THR A 242 22.55 23.46 -22.23
C THR A 242 21.39 24.28 -21.67
N ARG A 243 21.77 25.40 -21.02
CA ARG A 243 20.92 26.57 -20.82
C ARG A 243 20.36 27.01 -22.16
N ASN A 244 19.04 27.13 -22.27
CA ASN A 244 18.39 28.09 -23.16
C ASN A 244 17.16 28.64 -22.44
N ASP A 245 17.34 29.85 -21.93
CA ASP A 245 16.32 30.73 -21.40
C ASP A 245 15.83 31.63 -22.55
N PRO A 246 14.52 31.74 -22.78
CA PRO A 246 13.95 33.00 -23.22
C PRO A 246 13.13 33.59 -22.07
N GLY A 247 13.62 34.74 -21.58
CA GLY A 247 13.07 35.47 -20.46
C GLY A 247 11.61 35.91 -20.62
N PRO A 248 11.04 36.46 -19.54
CA PRO A 248 9.60 36.60 -19.36
C PRO A 248 8.99 37.71 -20.23
N THR A 249 7.96 37.36 -20.99
CA THR A 249 7.00 38.31 -21.55
C THR A 249 6.18 38.93 -20.42
N GLN A 250 6.44 40.21 -20.15
CA GLN A 250 5.61 41.05 -19.30
C GLN A 250 4.24 41.26 -19.95
N SER A 251 3.17 40.90 -19.24
CA SER A 251 1.83 41.46 -19.50
C SER A 251 1.70 42.83 -18.83
N PRO A 252 0.96 43.79 -19.40
CA PRO A 252 1.02 45.19 -18.98
C PRO A 252 0.34 45.40 -17.63
N GLN A 253 1.03 46.10 -16.72
CA GLN A 253 0.41 46.66 -15.54
C GLN A 253 -0.45 47.86 -15.93
N ALA A 254 -1.74 47.80 -15.63
CA ALA A 254 -2.63 48.95 -15.62
C ALA A 254 -2.25 49.86 -14.45
N GLN A 255 -1.86 51.10 -14.75
CA GLN A 255 -1.67 52.15 -13.75
C GLN A 255 -3.03 52.70 -13.31
N PRO A 256 -3.24 53.01 -12.03
CA PRO A 256 -4.38 53.79 -11.59
C PRO A 256 -4.14 55.30 -11.79
N ASP A 257 -5.15 55.93 -12.38
CA ASP A 257 -5.31 57.36 -12.68
C ASP A 257 -5.44 58.21 -11.38
N PRO A 258 -4.74 59.35 -11.20
CA PRO A 258 -4.87 60.18 -10.02
C PRO A 258 -5.89 61.30 -10.27
N GLY A 259 -7.17 61.07 -9.95
CA GLY A 259 -8.12 62.17 -10.03
C GLY A 259 -9.60 61.87 -9.77
N LYS A 260 -10.01 61.56 -8.53
CA LYS A 260 -11.32 61.97 -7.96
C LYS A 260 -11.41 61.70 -6.44
N PRO A 261 -12.03 62.58 -5.63
CA PRO A 261 -12.08 62.42 -4.18
C PRO A 261 -13.05 61.32 -3.74
N ALA A 262 -12.66 60.57 -2.70
CA ALA A 262 -13.47 59.55 -2.05
C ALA A 262 -14.53 60.19 -1.14
N GLU A 263 -15.78 59.84 -1.40
CA GLU A 263 -16.94 60.15 -0.58
C GLU A 263 -17.00 59.21 0.64
N ALA A 264 -17.39 59.77 1.79
CA ALA A 264 -17.34 59.16 3.10
C ALA A 264 -18.36 58.01 3.30
N ALA A 265 -17.96 57.01 4.08
CA ALA A 265 -18.87 56.02 4.69
C ALA A 265 -18.71 56.05 6.23
N PRO A 266 -19.75 55.69 7.00
CA PRO A 266 -20.01 56.26 8.32
C PRO A 266 -19.33 55.55 9.50
N ALA A 267 -19.28 56.32 10.59
CA ALA A 267 -18.67 56.04 11.88
C ALA A 267 -19.31 54.87 12.65
N THR A 268 -18.45 54.06 13.27
CA THR A 268 -18.78 53.12 14.35
C THR A 268 -18.64 53.84 15.71
N PRO A 269 -19.57 53.67 16.66
CA PRO A 269 -19.53 54.37 17.96
C PRO A 269 -18.46 53.80 18.91
N PRO A 270 -17.99 54.59 19.90
CA PRO A 270 -16.84 54.25 20.75
C PRO A 270 -17.18 53.24 21.86
N ALA A 271 -16.15 52.45 22.20
CA ALA A 271 -16.13 51.51 23.32
C ALA A 271 -16.28 52.24 24.67
N ALA A 272 -17.06 51.63 25.56
CA ALA A 272 -17.30 52.06 26.93
C ALA A 272 -16.02 51.96 27.80
N PRO A 273 -15.82 52.88 28.78
CA PRO A 273 -14.65 52.86 29.64
C PRO A 273 -14.78 51.83 30.78
N ALA A 274 -13.64 51.24 31.14
CA ALA A 274 -13.47 50.32 32.26
C ALA A 274 -13.86 50.97 33.60
N GLN A 275 -14.74 50.30 34.35
CA GLN A 275 -15.05 50.63 35.74
C GLN A 275 -13.95 50.07 36.66
N GLN A 276 -13.28 50.98 37.37
CA GLN A 276 -12.46 50.67 38.54
C GLN A 276 -13.37 50.22 39.70
N PRO A 277 -12.93 49.28 40.55
CA PRO A 277 -13.65 48.95 41.78
C PRO A 277 -13.44 50.03 42.86
N ALA A 278 -14.50 50.29 43.62
CA ALA A 278 -14.60 51.33 44.65
C ALA A 278 -13.65 51.12 45.85
N PRO A 279 -13.13 52.20 46.47
CA PRO A 279 -12.53 52.14 47.80
C PRO A 279 -13.62 52.09 48.88
N GLY A 280 -13.38 51.24 49.89
CA GLY A 280 -14.29 51.00 51.01
C GLY A 280 -14.59 52.25 51.82
N ALA A 281 -15.86 52.41 52.16
CA ALA A 281 -16.34 53.38 53.13
C ALA A 281 -16.33 52.74 54.53
N GLU A 282 -15.77 53.51 55.46
CA GLU A 282 -15.64 53.29 56.88
C GLU A 282 -16.94 52.94 57.61
N LYS A 283 -16.81 52.28 58.77
CA LYS A 283 -17.69 52.52 59.91
C LYS A 283 -16.90 52.63 61.22
N PRO A 284 -17.40 53.39 62.20
CA PRO A 284 -16.58 54.01 63.24
C PRO A 284 -16.68 53.30 64.60
N SER A 285 -15.69 53.61 65.45
CA SER A 285 -15.74 53.82 66.90
C SER A 285 -16.38 52.78 67.84
N GLU A 286 -15.59 52.39 68.84
CA GLU A 286 -15.81 52.58 70.30
C GLU A 286 -15.58 51.33 71.17
N GLN A 287 -14.77 51.55 72.22
CA GLN A 287 -14.47 50.76 73.43
C GLN A 287 -13.34 49.73 73.39
#